data_AF-A0AAN7VBK7-F1
#
_entry.id   AF-A0AAN7VBK7-F1
#
_cell.length_a   1.000
_cell.length_b   1.000
_cell.length_c   1.000
_cell.angle_alpha   90.00
_cell.angle_beta   90.00
_cell.angle_gamma   90.00
#
_symmetry.space_group_name_H-M   'P 1'
#
loop_
_entity.id
_entity.type
_entity.pdbx_description
1 polymer ?
#
loop_
_entity_poly.entity_id
_entity_poly.type
_entity_poly.pdbx_seq_one_letter_code
_entity_poly.pdbx_strand_id
1 'polypeptide(L)'
;MDENEIKFYTKQADNAEDEILRLRNSVLHLQECIANKINLVNGSQELNKLITENTKLKHRLAILNRAVAAEKVKLKQSNSNNMDNIQQLLSELFEEAIKSAFPNIPDAPVVIALSGNNVKFGDYQCNSAMPIANILKQLLGTKSPPRDIANKIIAHVPPSSLIEKLEIAGAGFINIFLSKSYVIEKLSSILKNGIQPPFCTKKRVLVDFSSPNVAKEMHVGHLRSTIIGDSVCRLLEFLGHHVIRINHVGDWGTQFGMLIAHLQDRFPDYRQKSPPIGDLQDFYKESKKRFDDDPEFKKRAYSCVVKLQAHEPNYLQAWNLICDVSRKEFQKVYERLGVTITERGESFYQKLMEAIVKELEEKGFLEEDEGRKIMWGEAGVGIPLTIVKSDGGFTYDTSDMAAIRHRLEEDKADWIIYITDAGQATHFEMLWKCAERAGILNRKKHRVDHIGFGVVLGEDKKS
;
A
#
# COMPACT_ATOMS: atom_id res chain seq x y z
N MET A 1 -4.40 6.63 -24.10
CA MET A 1 -2.99 6.24 -23.93
C MET A 1 -2.65 6.39 -22.46
N ASP A 2 -1.83 5.47 -21.97
CA ASP A 2 -1.77 5.01 -20.58
C ASP A 2 -0.97 5.96 -19.68
N GLU A 3 -1.34 6.11 -18.41
CA GLU A 3 -0.61 6.92 -17.43
C GLU A 3 0.79 6.35 -17.14
N ASN A 4 0.98 5.07 -17.47
CA ASN A 4 2.28 4.43 -17.58
C ASN A 4 3.21 5.13 -18.58
N GLU A 5 2.67 5.69 -19.65
CA GLU A 5 3.42 6.43 -20.67
C GLU A 5 3.86 7.80 -20.12
N ILE A 6 3.00 8.51 -19.39
CA ILE A 6 3.36 9.77 -18.73
C ILE A 6 4.42 9.55 -17.67
N LYS A 7 4.24 8.56 -16.77
CA LYS A 7 5.26 8.21 -15.76
C LYS A 7 6.56 7.74 -16.41
N PHE A 8 6.48 7.01 -17.52
CA PHE A 8 7.65 6.62 -18.29
C PHE A 8 8.38 7.84 -18.86
N TYR A 9 7.67 8.80 -19.45
CA TYR A 9 8.27 10.01 -20.01
C TYR A 9 8.80 10.97 -18.93
N THR A 10 8.12 11.10 -17.79
CA THR A 10 8.61 11.88 -16.64
C THR A 10 9.89 11.26 -16.07
N LYS A 11 9.89 9.95 -15.81
CA LYS A 11 11.09 9.24 -15.33
C LYS A 11 12.25 9.32 -16.32
N GLN A 12 11.96 9.28 -17.62
CA GLN A 12 12.97 9.48 -18.66
C GLN A 12 13.49 10.92 -18.69
N ALA A 13 12.65 11.91 -18.40
CA ALA A 13 13.06 13.31 -18.28
C ALA A 13 13.97 13.52 -17.06
N ASP A 14 13.59 12.99 -15.90
CA ASP A 14 14.38 13.10 -14.65
C ASP A 14 15.75 12.42 -14.81
N ASN A 15 15.78 11.20 -15.38
CA ASN A 15 17.04 10.51 -15.67
C ASN A 15 17.93 11.30 -16.66
N ALA A 16 17.32 11.97 -17.64
CA ALA A 16 18.04 12.79 -18.60
C ALA A 16 18.59 14.09 -17.97
N GLU A 17 17.89 14.67 -17.00
CA GLU A 17 18.39 15.81 -16.21
C GLU A 17 19.63 15.44 -15.39
N ASP A 18 19.59 14.29 -14.71
CA ASP A 18 20.73 13.74 -13.97
C ASP A 18 21.94 13.49 -14.88
N GLU A 19 21.69 12.93 -16.07
CA GLU A 19 22.74 12.68 -17.07
C GLU A 19 23.33 13.99 -17.61
N ILE A 20 22.50 14.99 -17.92
CA ILE A 20 22.94 16.33 -18.31
C ILE A 20 23.80 16.97 -17.21
N LEU A 21 23.42 16.82 -15.93
CA LEU A 21 24.15 17.36 -14.79
C LEU A 21 25.52 16.70 -14.63
N ARG A 22 25.57 15.36 -14.71
CA ARG A 22 26.85 14.60 -14.68
C ARG A 22 27.77 15.01 -15.83
N LEU A 23 27.24 15.06 -17.04
CA LEU A 23 27.99 15.49 -18.23
C LEU A 23 28.50 16.92 -18.09
N ARG A 24 27.69 17.84 -17.55
CA ARG A 24 28.10 19.22 -17.30
C ARG A 24 29.26 19.28 -16.30
N ASN A 25 29.20 18.52 -15.23
CA ASN A 25 30.27 18.45 -14.23
C ASN A 25 31.56 17.84 -14.82
N SER A 26 31.44 16.78 -15.65
CA SER A 26 32.58 16.22 -16.38
C SER A 26 33.19 17.20 -17.37
N VAL A 27 32.36 17.97 -18.09
CA VAL A 27 32.82 19.02 -19.02
C VAL A 27 33.54 20.13 -18.25
N LEU A 28 33.01 20.59 -17.12
CA LEU A 28 33.66 21.59 -16.27
C LEU A 28 35.00 21.09 -15.72
N HIS A 29 35.05 19.85 -15.24
CA HIS A 29 36.28 19.21 -14.77
C HIS A 29 37.33 19.10 -15.87
N LEU A 30 36.93 18.67 -17.08
CA LEU A 30 37.82 18.62 -18.24
C LEU A 30 38.28 20.02 -18.66
N GLN A 31 37.41 21.03 -18.60
CA GLN A 31 37.78 22.43 -18.86
C GLN A 31 38.80 22.95 -17.84
N GLU A 32 38.67 22.60 -16.56
CA GLU A 32 39.67 22.91 -15.52
C GLU A 32 40.99 22.16 -15.74
N CYS A 33 40.94 20.88 -16.13
CA CYS A 33 42.13 20.11 -16.48
C CYS A 33 42.84 20.67 -17.72
N ILE A 34 42.09 21.20 -18.69
CA ILE A 34 42.60 21.86 -19.90
C ILE A 34 43.16 23.25 -19.54
N ALA A 35 42.53 23.99 -18.64
CA ALA A 35 43.02 25.30 -18.18
C ALA A 35 44.37 25.20 -17.45
N ASN A 36 44.64 24.06 -16.79
CA ASN A 36 45.90 23.81 -16.05
C ASN A 36 47.05 23.23 -16.91
N LYS A 37 46.87 22.98 -18.22
CA LYS A 37 47.95 22.55 -19.12
C LYS A 37 47.95 23.35 -20.43
N ILE A 38 48.94 24.23 -20.59
CA ILE A 38 49.12 25.08 -21.77
C ILE A 38 49.46 24.24 -23.03
N ASN A 39 48.72 24.52 -24.11
CA ASN A 39 48.93 24.25 -25.55
C ASN A 39 48.60 22.88 -26.18
N LEU A 40 47.33 22.80 -26.62
CA LEU A 40 46.85 22.54 -28.00
C LEU A 40 47.29 21.28 -28.76
N VAL A 41 46.35 20.35 -28.94
CA VAL A 41 45.87 19.89 -30.27
C VAL A 41 44.37 19.54 -30.14
N ASN A 42 43.54 20.14 -31.01
CA ASN A 42 42.15 19.79 -31.37
C ASN A 42 41.27 19.10 -30.32
N GLY A 43 40.22 19.80 -29.87
CA GLY A 43 39.20 19.35 -28.93
C GLY A 43 38.94 17.84 -28.98
N SER A 44 39.24 17.17 -27.87
CA SER A 44 39.19 15.71 -27.80
C SER A 44 37.86 15.25 -28.36
N GLN A 45 37.88 14.22 -29.23
CA GLN A 45 36.68 13.62 -29.79
C GLN A 45 35.62 13.34 -28.72
N GLU A 46 36.07 13.06 -27.50
CA GLU A 46 35.25 12.85 -26.33
C GLU A 46 34.52 14.12 -25.87
N LEU A 47 35.19 15.27 -25.77
CA LEU A 47 34.53 16.54 -25.43
C LEU A 47 33.48 16.93 -26.48
N ASN A 48 33.79 16.76 -27.77
CA ASN A 48 32.84 17.04 -28.85
C ASN A 48 31.65 16.05 -28.88
N LYS A 49 31.89 14.77 -28.55
CA LYS A 49 30.81 13.77 -28.36
C LYS A 49 29.89 14.17 -27.21
N LEU A 50 30.45 14.51 -26.05
CA LEU A 50 29.68 14.90 -24.87
C LEU A 50 28.89 16.20 -25.11
N ILE A 51 29.45 17.19 -25.83
CA ILE A 51 28.72 18.41 -26.22
C ILE A 51 27.55 18.09 -27.16
N THR A 52 27.77 17.21 -28.14
CA THR A 52 26.73 16.78 -29.09
C THR A 52 25.62 16.03 -28.37
N GLU A 53 25.98 15.12 -27.46
CA GLU A 53 25.04 14.35 -26.65
C GLU A 53 24.25 15.23 -25.70
N ASN A 54 24.90 16.18 -25.02
CA ASN A 54 24.24 17.18 -24.17
C ASN A 54 23.22 18.01 -24.97
N THR A 55 23.56 18.40 -26.20
CA THR A 55 22.65 19.15 -27.09
C THR A 55 21.45 18.29 -27.52
N LYS A 56 21.68 17.02 -27.85
CA LYS A 56 20.61 16.06 -28.18
C LYS A 56 19.69 15.81 -26.98
N LEU A 57 20.24 15.64 -25.79
CA LEU A 57 19.48 15.42 -24.56
C LEU A 57 18.64 16.66 -24.21
N LYS A 58 19.19 17.87 -24.29
CA LYS A 58 18.43 19.12 -24.11
C LYS A 58 17.27 19.25 -25.10
N HIS A 59 17.51 18.91 -26.37
CA HIS A 59 16.45 18.93 -27.38
C HIS A 59 15.37 17.88 -27.09
N ARG A 60 15.76 16.67 -26.66
CA ARG A 60 14.84 15.61 -26.26
C ARG A 60 14.01 16.02 -25.04
N LEU A 61 14.63 16.62 -24.04
CA LEU A 61 13.97 17.15 -22.85
C LEU A 61 12.95 18.24 -23.21
N ALA A 62 13.30 19.15 -24.13
CA ALA A 62 12.36 20.15 -24.64
C ALA A 62 11.14 19.53 -25.35
N ILE A 63 11.34 18.45 -26.13
CA ILE A 63 10.24 17.71 -26.77
C ILE A 63 9.36 17.04 -25.71
N LEU A 64 9.97 16.35 -24.75
CA LEU A 64 9.26 15.66 -23.67
C LEU A 64 8.44 16.63 -22.83
N ASN A 65 9.02 17.77 -22.43
CA ASN A 65 8.30 18.80 -21.68
C ASN A 65 7.11 19.37 -22.44
N ARG A 66 7.23 19.57 -23.76
CA ARG A 66 6.09 19.98 -24.60
C ARG A 66 5.02 18.90 -24.70
N ALA A 67 5.41 17.64 -24.85
CA ALA A 67 4.48 16.52 -24.89
C ALA A 67 3.72 16.37 -23.56
N VAL A 68 4.43 16.45 -22.43
CA VAL A 68 3.85 16.44 -21.09
C VAL A 68 2.90 17.63 -20.89
N ALA A 69 3.28 18.84 -21.31
CA ALA A 69 2.41 20.01 -21.21
C ALA A 69 1.13 19.87 -22.05
N ALA A 70 1.25 19.37 -23.28
CA ALA A 70 0.10 19.13 -24.15
C ALA A 70 -0.86 18.08 -23.57
N GLU A 71 -0.32 17.01 -22.99
CA GLU A 71 -1.13 15.95 -22.39
C GLU A 71 -1.77 16.40 -21.06
N LYS A 72 -1.06 17.19 -20.24
CA LYS A 72 -1.64 17.86 -19.06
C LYS A 72 -2.82 18.76 -19.43
N VAL A 73 -2.74 19.48 -20.56
CA VAL A 73 -3.86 20.31 -21.06
C VAL A 73 -5.04 19.44 -21.49
N LYS A 74 -4.82 18.34 -22.22
CA LYS A 74 -5.88 17.40 -22.59
C LYS A 74 -6.54 16.74 -21.36
N LEU A 75 -5.74 16.34 -20.36
CA LEU A 75 -6.23 15.79 -19.10
C LEU A 75 -7.05 16.81 -18.31
N LYS A 76 -6.63 18.08 -18.26
CA LYS A 76 -7.41 19.16 -17.63
C LYS A 76 -8.74 19.40 -18.35
N GLN A 77 -8.77 19.27 -19.68
CA GLN A 77 -10.01 19.40 -20.46
C GLN A 77 -10.94 18.20 -20.30
N SER A 78 -10.41 16.97 -20.19
CA SER A 78 -11.24 15.78 -19.93
C SER A 78 -11.76 15.69 -18.49
N ASN A 79 -11.05 16.29 -17.54
CA ASN A 79 -11.35 16.21 -16.10
C ASN A 79 -12.06 17.45 -15.54
N SER A 80 -12.64 18.30 -16.39
CA SER A 80 -13.33 19.55 -15.99
C SER A 80 -14.40 19.37 -14.91
N ASN A 81 -14.93 18.15 -14.73
CA ASN A 81 -16.00 17.85 -13.79
C ASN A 81 -15.51 17.25 -12.44
N ASN A 82 -14.23 16.90 -12.31
CA ASN A 82 -13.69 16.35 -11.07
C ASN A 82 -13.46 17.47 -10.04
N MET A 83 -13.54 17.13 -8.76
CA MET A 83 -13.13 18.05 -7.71
C MET A 83 -11.61 18.19 -7.68
N ASP A 84 -11.13 19.37 -7.26
CA ASP A 84 -9.71 19.62 -7.15
C ASP A 84 -9.21 19.31 -5.74
N ASN A 85 -8.04 18.67 -5.63
CA ASN A 85 -7.30 18.67 -4.39
C ASN A 85 -6.53 20.00 -4.28
N ILE A 86 -7.13 20.98 -3.60
CA ILE A 86 -6.59 22.34 -3.48
C ILE A 86 -5.18 22.33 -2.87
N GLN A 87 -4.94 21.50 -1.85
CA GLN A 87 -3.62 21.42 -1.22
C GLN A 87 -2.56 20.91 -2.20
N GLN A 88 -2.90 19.90 -3.01
CA GLN A 88 -1.99 19.40 -4.04
C GLN A 88 -1.73 20.45 -5.13
N LEU A 89 -2.76 21.14 -5.62
CA LEU A 89 -2.60 22.20 -6.62
C LEU A 89 -1.72 23.34 -6.10
N LEU A 90 -1.91 23.74 -4.83
CA LEU A 90 -1.03 24.72 -4.20
C LEU A 90 0.40 24.19 -4.08
N SER A 91 0.59 22.95 -3.66
CA SER A 91 1.93 22.35 -3.59
C SER A 91 2.63 22.36 -4.94
N GLU A 92 1.95 21.97 -6.03
CA GLU A 92 2.51 22.01 -7.39
C GLU A 92 2.90 23.44 -7.82
N LEU A 93 2.05 24.42 -7.55
CA LEU A 93 2.32 25.84 -7.84
C LEU A 93 3.53 26.36 -7.06
N PHE A 94 3.63 26.04 -5.78
CA PHE A 94 4.73 26.48 -4.93
C PHE A 94 6.02 25.69 -5.23
N GLU A 95 5.93 24.44 -5.65
CA GLU A 95 7.08 23.67 -6.12
C GLU A 95 7.74 24.32 -7.34
N GLU A 96 6.93 24.70 -8.34
CA GLU A 96 7.42 25.42 -9.54
C GLU A 96 8.03 26.78 -9.17
N ALA A 97 7.37 27.53 -8.28
CA ALA A 97 7.88 28.82 -7.79
C ALA A 97 9.21 28.68 -7.04
N ILE A 98 9.33 27.67 -6.18
CA ILE A 98 10.54 27.42 -5.38
C ILE A 98 11.69 26.94 -6.28
N LYS A 99 11.44 26.02 -7.22
CA LYS A 99 12.45 25.57 -8.20
C LYS A 99 12.97 26.74 -9.03
N SER A 100 12.09 27.65 -9.43
CA SER A 100 12.46 28.85 -10.19
C SER A 100 13.26 29.86 -9.34
N ALA A 101 12.86 30.08 -8.08
CA ALA A 101 13.52 31.02 -7.18
C ALA A 101 14.88 30.49 -6.66
N PHE A 102 15.03 29.17 -6.52
CA PHE A 102 16.20 28.52 -5.92
C PHE A 102 16.63 27.27 -6.71
N PRO A 103 17.12 27.43 -7.96
CA PRO A 103 17.46 26.30 -8.83
C PRO A 103 18.64 25.44 -8.31
N ASN A 104 19.41 25.97 -7.37
CA ASN A 104 20.57 25.28 -6.78
C ASN A 104 20.22 24.40 -5.57
N ILE A 105 18.94 24.35 -5.16
CA ILE A 105 18.48 23.49 -4.07
C ILE A 105 17.71 22.32 -4.70
N PRO A 106 18.34 21.14 -4.87
CA PRO A 106 17.61 19.95 -5.29
C PRO A 106 16.59 19.57 -4.20
N ASP A 107 15.39 19.18 -4.61
CA ASP A 107 14.30 18.72 -3.74
C ASP A 107 13.96 19.66 -2.58
N ALA A 108 13.87 20.96 -2.87
CA ALA A 108 13.49 21.95 -1.87
C ALA A 108 12.12 21.60 -1.23
N PRO A 109 12.00 21.70 0.10
CA PRO A 109 10.79 21.28 0.80
C PRO A 109 9.62 22.20 0.48
N VAL A 110 8.50 21.61 0.07
CA VAL A 110 7.22 22.29 -0.18
C VAL A 110 6.24 21.92 0.93
N VAL A 111 5.95 22.88 1.82
CA VAL A 111 5.12 22.64 3.00
C VAL A 111 3.89 23.52 2.93
N ILE A 112 2.79 22.98 2.37
CA ILE A 112 1.47 23.61 2.36
C ILE A 112 0.60 23.01 3.47
N ALA A 113 0.04 23.87 4.32
CA ALA A 113 -0.86 23.49 5.40
C ALA A 113 -2.13 24.35 5.36
N LEU A 114 -3.20 23.87 6.00
CA LEU A 114 -4.39 24.69 6.27
C LEU A 114 -4.06 25.74 7.34
N SER A 115 -4.50 26.99 7.14
CA SER A 115 -4.24 28.10 8.07
C SER A 115 -5.04 28.06 9.38
N GLY A 116 -5.82 27.00 9.60
CA GLY A 116 -6.73 26.86 10.74
C GLY A 116 -7.92 27.81 10.67
N ASN A 117 -8.62 28.01 11.80
CA ASN A 117 -9.88 28.79 11.84
C ASN A 117 -9.69 30.32 11.87
N ASN A 118 -8.45 30.83 11.77
CA ASN A 118 -8.19 32.27 11.88
C ASN A 118 -8.06 32.90 10.50
N VAL A 119 -9.11 33.62 10.09
CA VAL A 119 -9.22 34.32 8.79
C VAL A 119 -8.04 35.26 8.51
N LYS A 120 -7.35 35.77 9.55
CA LYS A 120 -6.17 36.63 9.39
C LYS A 120 -4.97 35.91 8.75
N PHE A 121 -4.94 34.58 8.80
CA PHE A 121 -3.85 33.78 8.24
C PHE A 121 -4.16 33.19 6.86
N GLY A 122 -5.26 33.64 6.23
CA GLY A 122 -5.73 33.08 4.96
C GLY A 122 -6.37 31.71 5.11
N ASP A 123 -6.56 31.02 3.99
CA ASP A 123 -7.16 29.69 3.94
C ASP A 123 -6.09 28.59 4.03
N TYR A 124 -4.95 28.84 3.37
CA TYR A 124 -3.78 27.97 3.39
C TYR A 124 -2.51 28.76 3.72
N GLN A 125 -1.47 28.05 4.14
CA GLN A 125 -0.17 28.63 4.47
C GLN A 125 0.94 27.81 3.83
N CYS A 126 1.91 28.48 3.21
CA CYS A 126 3.16 27.91 2.77
C CYS A 126 4.28 28.23 3.78
N ASN A 127 4.86 27.16 4.34
CA ASN A 127 5.86 27.20 5.41
C ASN A 127 7.27 26.87 4.93
N SER A 128 7.46 26.79 3.61
CA SER A 128 8.72 26.37 2.97
C SER A 128 9.89 27.33 3.19
N ALA A 129 9.65 28.60 3.49
CA ALA A 129 10.72 29.59 3.59
C ALA A 129 11.70 29.31 4.74
N MET A 130 11.23 28.79 5.87
CA MET A 130 12.06 28.46 7.03
C MET A 130 13.02 27.27 6.77
N PRO A 131 12.55 26.10 6.32
CA PRO A 131 13.46 24.99 6.01
C PRO A 131 14.41 25.33 4.86
N ILE A 132 13.97 26.10 3.84
CA ILE A 132 14.85 26.59 2.77
C ILE A 132 15.94 27.52 3.34
N ALA A 133 15.63 28.39 4.30
CA ALA A 133 16.62 29.23 4.96
C ALA A 133 17.70 28.42 5.68
N ASN A 134 17.30 27.33 6.34
CA ASN A 134 18.23 26.43 7.02
C ASN A 134 19.14 25.69 6.02
N ILE A 135 18.59 25.20 4.91
CA ILE A 135 19.35 24.55 3.84
C ILE A 135 20.36 25.55 3.23
N LEU A 136 19.93 26.77 2.90
CA LEU A 136 20.82 27.79 2.35
C LEU A 136 21.94 28.19 3.32
N LYS A 137 21.66 28.25 4.62
CA LYS A 137 22.69 28.49 5.64
C LYS A 137 23.73 27.37 5.65
N GLN A 138 23.31 26.11 5.50
CA GLN A 138 24.21 24.96 5.45
C GLN A 138 25.05 24.95 4.17
N LEU A 139 24.47 25.29 3.02
CA LEU A 139 25.15 25.26 1.73
C LEU A 139 26.08 26.46 1.49
N LEU A 140 25.65 27.67 1.85
CA LEU A 140 26.32 28.93 1.51
C LEU A 140 27.03 29.58 2.71
N GLY A 141 26.91 29.01 3.91
CA GLY A 141 27.47 29.57 5.15
C GLY A 141 26.86 30.92 5.58
N THR A 142 25.88 31.45 4.83
CA THR A 142 25.30 32.77 5.03
C THR A 142 23.84 32.67 5.46
N LYS A 143 23.44 33.48 6.45
CA LYS A 143 22.07 33.50 6.96
C LYS A 143 21.18 34.32 6.03
N SER A 144 20.35 33.65 5.25
CA SER A 144 19.27 34.30 4.48
C SER A 144 18.03 34.46 5.37
N PRO A 145 17.49 35.68 5.58
CA PRO A 145 16.27 35.88 6.34
C PRO A 145 15.08 35.13 5.69
N PRO A 146 14.30 34.33 6.43
CA PRO A 146 13.19 33.58 5.83
C PRO A 146 12.12 34.48 5.19
N ARG A 147 11.97 35.72 5.65
CA ARG A 147 11.11 36.74 5.03
C ARG A 147 11.56 37.10 3.61
N ASP A 148 12.86 37.20 3.35
CA ASP A 148 13.41 37.48 2.02
C ASP A 148 13.24 36.28 1.09
N ILE A 149 13.38 35.08 1.62
CA ILE A 149 13.10 33.84 0.90
C ILE A 149 11.62 33.78 0.52
N ALA A 150 10.72 34.08 1.45
CA ALA A 150 9.28 34.14 1.18
C ALA A 150 8.94 35.16 0.08
N ASN A 151 9.54 36.37 0.13
CA ASN A 151 9.39 37.37 -0.92
C ASN A 151 9.85 36.85 -2.29
N LYS A 152 11.00 36.17 -2.34
CA LYS A 152 11.52 35.56 -3.58
C LYS A 152 10.58 34.48 -4.12
N ILE A 153 10.03 33.63 -3.25
CA ILE A 153 9.05 32.61 -3.65
C ILE A 153 7.81 33.26 -4.27
N ILE A 154 7.18 34.22 -3.57
CA ILE A 154 5.97 34.92 -4.03
C ILE A 154 6.21 35.56 -5.41
N ALA A 155 7.37 36.19 -5.63
CA ALA A 155 7.70 36.82 -6.91
C ALA A 155 7.79 35.85 -8.09
N HIS A 156 7.98 34.54 -7.83
CA HIS A 156 8.06 33.49 -8.84
C HIS A 156 6.83 32.59 -8.86
N VAL A 157 5.78 32.88 -8.06
CA VAL A 157 4.52 32.14 -8.14
C VAL A 157 3.84 32.47 -9.48
N PRO A 158 3.52 31.47 -10.32
CA PRO A 158 2.88 31.72 -11.59
C PRO A 158 1.44 32.25 -11.38
N PRO A 159 0.91 33.08 -12.30
CA PRO A 159 -0.48 33.52 -12.24
C PRO A 159 -1.45 32.34 -12.17
N SER A 160 -2.40 32.38 -11.24
CA SER A 160 -3.35 31.29 -11.01
C SER A 160 -4.73 31.84 -10.67
N SER A 161 -5.79 31.23 -11.23
CA SER A 161 -7.18 31.55 -10.88
C SER A 161 -7.56 31.11 -9.47
N LEU A 162 -6.74 30.25 -8.84
CA LEU A 162 -6.96 29.70 -7.50
C LEU A 162 -6.69 30.72 -6.40
N ILE A 163 -5.74 31.65 -6.60
CA ILE A 163 -5.19 32.52 -5.56
C ILE A 163 -5.70 33.95 -5.76
N GLU A 164 -6.35 34.53 -4.75
CA GLU A 164 -6.75 35.95 -4.73
C GLU A 164 -5.58 36.84 -4.33
N LYS A 165 -4.89 36.48 -3.25
CA LYS A 165 -3.75 37.22 -2.73
C LYS A 165 -2.81 36.33 -1.91
N LEU A 166 -1.56 36.76 -1.83
CA LEU A 166 -0.51 36.17 -0.99
C LEU A 166 0.01 37.25 -0.03
N GLU A 167 0.17 36.90 1.24
CA GLU A 167 0.67 37.83 2.27
C GLU A 167 1.76 37.16 3.10
N ILE A 168 2.83 37.89 3.41
CA ILE A 168 3.88 37.37 4.29
C ILE A 168 3.60 37.78 5.74
N ALA A 169 3.42 36.77 6.59
CA ALA A 169 3.26 36.94 8.03
C ALA A 169 4.51 36.50 8.80
N GLY A 170 4.74 37.16 9.94
CA GLY A 170 5.80 36.81 10.88
C GLY A 170 7.19 36.71 10.25
N ALA A 171 7.89 35.61 10.57
CA ALA A 171 9.28 35.38 10.20
C ALA A 171 9.49 34.99 8.71
N GLY A 172 8.43 34.60 8.01
CA GLY A 172 8.51 34.10 6.63
C GLY A 172 7.36 33.15 6.23
N PHE A 173 6.23 33.20 6.94
CA PHE A 173 5.05 32.42 6.58
C PHE A 173 4.35 33.08 5.39
N ILE A 174 3.97 32.31 4.38
CA ILE A 174 3.22 32.82 3.23
C ILE A 174 1.76 32.40 3.40
N ASN A 175 0.90 33.35 3.77
CA ASN A 175 -0.53 33.15 3.86
C ASN A 175 -1.15 33.23 2.46
N ILE A 176 -2.02 32.28 2.15
CA ILE A 176 -2.65 32.08 0.83
C ILE A 176 -4.15 32.28 1.01
N PHE A 177 -4.71 33.22 0.26
CA PHE A 177 -6.15 33.48 0.22
C PHE A 177 -6.69 33.00 -1.12
N LEU A 178 -7.69 32.13 -1.08
CA LEU A 178 -8.31 31.56 -2.27
C LEU A 178 -9.21 32.58 -2.95
N SER A 179 -9.25 32.51 -4.28
CA SER A 179 -10.17 33.32 -5.09
C SER A 179 -11.62 32.96 -4.82
N LYS A 180 -12.43 33.96 -4.46
CA LYS A 180 -13.88 33.79 -4.31
C LYS A 180 -14.54 33.26 -5.59
N SER A 181 -14.09 33.72 -6.76
CA SER A 181 -14.67 33.27 -8.03
C SER A 181 -14.41 31.79 -8.26
N TYR A 182 -13.20 31.31 -7.93
CA TYR A 182 -12.85 29.90 -8.01
C TYR A 182 -13.71 29.04 -7.06
N VAL A 183 -13.88 29.49 -5.80
CA VAL A 183 -14.72 28.77 -4.83
C VAL A 183 -16.18 28.69 -5.30
N ILE A 184 -16.74 29.78 -5.83
CA ILE A 184 -18.11 29.82 -6.36
C ILE A 184 -18.27 28.86 -7.55
N GLU A 185 -17.29 28.82 -8.45
CA GLU A 185 -17.29 27.90 -9.59
C GLU A 185 -17.33 26.44 -9.14
N LYS A 186 -16.49 26.07 -8.16
CA LYS A 186 -16.42 24.70 -7.64
C LYS A 186 -17.68 24.30 -6.88
N LEU A 187 -18.23 25.19 -6.04
CA LEU A 187 -19.51 24.96 -5.37
C LEU A 187 -20.66 24.79 -6.38
N SER A 188 -20.68 25.61 -7.43
CA SER A 188 -21.67 25.50 -8.50
C SER A 188 -21.55 24.16 -9.25
N SER A 189 -20.33 23.66 -9.46
CA SER A 189 -20.11 22.35 -10.06
C SER A 189 -20.63 21.22 -9.16
N ILE A 190 -20.36 21.27 -7.86
CA ILE A 190 -20.87 20.27 -6.89
C ILE A 190 -22.40 20.24 -6.89
N LEU A 191 -23.06 21.39 -6.91
CA LEU A 191 -24.53 21.47 -6.93
C LEU A 191 -25.14 20.94 -8.23
N LYS A 192 -24.45 21.09 -9.37
CA LYS A 192 -24.94 20.64 -10.68
C LYS A 192 -24.64 19.16 -10.97
N ASN A 193 -23.43 18.72 -10.62
CA ASN A 193 -22.87 17.43 -11.04
C ASN A 193 -22.74 16.42 -9.89
N GLY A 194 -23.06 16.83 -8.65
CA GLY A 194 -22.80 16.06 -7.44
C GLY A 194 -21.34 16.12 -6.99
N ILE A 195 -21.03 15.43 -5.89
CA ILE A 195 -19.67 15.31 -5.37
C ILE A 195 -18.92 14.27 -6.22
N GLN A 196 -17.93 14.72 -6.98
CA GLN A 196 -17.07 13.87 -7.80
C GLN A 196 -15.70 13.72 -7.14
N PRO A 197 -15.09 12.53 -7.19
CA PRO A 197 -13.76 12.33 -6.63
C PRO A 197 -12.72 13.20 -7.36
N PRO A 198 -11.63 13.60 -6.67
CA PRO A 198 -10.48 14.16 -7.37
C PRO A 198 -9.90 13.14 -8.34
N PHE A 199 -9.25 13.63 -9.40
CA PHE A 199 -8.54 12.74 -10.30
C PHE A 199 -7.40 12.02 -9.57
N CYS A 200 -7.33 10.70 -9.74
CA CYS A 200 -6.20 9.89 -9.29
C CYS A 200 -5.91 8.76 -10.28
N THR A 201 -4.67 8.27 -10.28
CA THR A 201 -4.29 7.08 -11.04
C THR A 201 -5.11 5.88 -10.56
N LYS A 202 -5.89 5.29 -11.46
CA LYS A 202 -6.63 4.06 -11.15
C LYS A 202 -5.65 2.91 -10.94
N LYS A 203 -5.94 2.08 -9.95
CA LYS A 203 -5.13 0.93 -9.54
C LYS A 203 -6.03 -0.23 -9.20
N ARG A 204 -5.50 -1.45 -9.30
CA ARG A 204 -6.12 -2.65 -8.74
C ARG A 204 -5.70 -2.76 -7.27
N VAL A 205 -6.65 -2.56 -6.37
CA VAL A 205 -6.39 -2.55 -4.92
C VAL A 205 -7.07 -3.75 -4.29
N LEU A 206 -6.30 -4.60 -3.63
CA LEU A 206 -6.83 -5.73 -2.87
C LEU A 206 -6.87 -5.36 -1.39
N VAL A 207 -8.02 -5.54 -0.76
CA VAL A 207 -8.23 -5.24 0.65
C VAL A 207 -8.63 -6.53 1.36
N ASP A 208 -7.82 -6.95 2.31
CA ASP A 208 -8.03 -8.11 3.17
C ASP A 208 -8.56 -7.66 4.53
N PHE A 209 -9.79 -8.04 4.85
CA PHE A 209 -10.48 -7.61 6.06
C PHE A 209 -11.56 -8.59 6.51
N SER A 210 -12.09 -8.36 7.72
CA SER A 210 -12.98 -9.24 8.47
C SER A 210 -12.30 -10.53 8.97
N SER A 211 -11.95 -11.43 8.04
CA SER A 211 -11.13 -12.64 8.23
C SER A 211 -11.42 -13.42 9.53
N PRO A 212 -12.69 -13.81 9.82
CA PRO A 212 -13.02 -14.60 10.99
C PRO A 212 -12.54 -16.05 10.85
N ASN A 213 -12.37 -16.72 11.99
CA ASN A 213 -12.05 -18.14 12.04
C ASN A 213 -13.35 -18.97 12.02
N VAL A 214 -13.42 -19.94 11.10
CA VAL A 214 -14.55 -20.89 11.04
C VAL A 214 -14.63 -21.69 12.34
N ALA A 215 -15.85 -21.98 12.79
CA ALA A 215 -16.13 -22.67 14.06
C ALA A 215 -15.70 -21.94 15.34
N LYS A 216 -15.34 -20.65 15.24
CA LYS A 216 -15.21 -19.74 16.38
C LYS A 216 -16.18 -18.58 16.23
N GLU A 217 -16.59 -17.99 17.34
CA GLU A 217 -17.41 -16.78 17.31
C GLU A 217 -16.66 -15.61 16.71
N MET A 218 -17.35 -14.85 15.86
CA MET A 218 -16.86 -13.58 15.36
C MET A 218 -16.87 -12.55 16.50
N HIS A 219 -15.71 -12.34 17.13
CA HIS A 219 -15.56 -11.33 18.18
C HIS A 219 -15.41 -9.89 17.64
N VAL A 220 -15.46 -8.92 18.57
CA VAL A 220 -15.37 -7.47 18.30
C VAL A 220 -14.14 -7.03 17.50
N GLY A 221 -13.01 -7.73 17.63
CA GLY A 221 -11.82 -7.51 16.77
C GLY A 221 -12.11 -7.72 15.28
N HIS A 222 -12.77 -8.82 14.90
CA HIS A 222 -13.18 -9.07 13.50
C HIS A 222 -14.20 -8.03 13.03
N LEU A 223 -15.10 -7.57 13.92
CA LEU A 223 -16.06 -6.52 13.61
C LEU A 223 -15.38 -5.19 13.30
N ARG A 224 -14.33 -4.81 14.06
CA ARG A 224 -13.52 -3.61 13.74
C ARG A 224 -12.86 -3.71 12.38
N SER A 225 -12.21 -4.84 12.09
CA SER A 225 -11.64 -5.10 10.76
C SER A 225 -12.71 -4.98 9.67
N THR A 226 -13.91 -5.54 9.91
CA THR A 226 -15.05 -5.48 8.99
C THR A 226 -15.44 -4.05 8.64
N ILE A 227 -15.64 -3.20 9.64
CA ILE A 227 -16.09 -1.81 9.46
C ILE A 227 -15.00 -0.96 8.81
N ILE A 228 -13.76 -1.05 9.31
CA ILE A 228 -12.63 -0.29 8.77
C ILE A 228 -12.38 -0.70 7.32
N GLY A 229 -12.36 -2.00 7.04
CA GLY A 229 -12.10 -2.50 5.70
C GLY A 229 -13.18 -2.16 4.70
N ASP A 230 -14.45 -2.29 5.05
CA ASP A 230 -15.54 -1.87 4.17
C ASP A 230 -15.49 -0.36 3.88
N SER A 231 -15.19 0.47 4.89
CA SER A 231 -15.02 1.92 4.71
C SER A 231 -13.85 2.26 3.78
N VAL A 232 -12.72 1.56 3.90
CA VAL A 232 -11.55 1.73 3.03
C VAL A 232 -11.90 1.32 1.59
N CYS A 233 -12.60 0.19 1.41
CA CYS A 233 -13.03 -0.27 0.10
C CYS A 233 -13.94 0.76 -0.58
N ARG A 234 -14.96 1.27 0.12
CA ARG A 234 -15.88 2.29 -0.40
C ARG A 234 -15.15 3.59 -0.78
N LEU A 235 -14.17 4.02 0.02
CA LEU A 235 -13.37 5.20 -0.29
C LEU A 235 -12.56 5.01 -1.58
N LEU A 236 -11.91 3.85 -1.73
CA LEU A 236 -11.10 3.54 -2.90
C LEU A 236 -11.96 3.35 -4.16
N GLU A 237 -13.14 2.75 -4.03
CA GLU A 237 -14.14 2.66 -5.11
C GLU A 237 -14.67 4.04 -5.49
N PHE A 238 -14.92 4.92 -4.52
CA PHE A 238 -15.31 6.30 -4.78
C PHE A 238 -14.24 7.06 -5.57
N LEU A 239 -12.95 6.80 -5.30
CA LEU A 239 -11.83 7.31 -6.09
C LEU A 239 -11.67 6.63 -7.47
N GLY A 240 -12.47 5.60 -7.76
CA GLY A 240 -12.49 4.91 -9.05
C GLY A 240 -11.43 3.81 -9.20
N HIS A 241 -10.82 3.34 -8.10
CA HIS A 241 -9.96 2.17 -8.11
C HIS A 241 -10.77 0.88 -8.37
N HIS A 242 -10.12 -0.14 -8.93
CA HIS A 242 -10.70 -1.47 -9.01
C HIS A 242 -10.41 -2.23 -7.71
N VAL A 243 -11.38 -2.29 -6.81
CA VAL A 243 -11.21 -2.87 -5.47
C VAL A 243 -11.61 -4.35 -5.45
N ILE A 244 -10.71 -5.19 -4.93
CA ILE A 244 -10.92 -6.61 -4.69
C ILE A 244 -11.05 -6.80 -3.18
N ARG A 245 -12.24 -7.17 -2.73
CA ARG A 245 -12.60 -7.30 -1.32
C ARG A 245 -12.46 -8.75 -0.88
N ILE A 246 -11.44 -9.07 -0.10
CA ILE A 246 -11.13 -10.46 0.30
C ILE A 246 -11.42 -10.68 1.78
N ASN A 247 -12.18 -11.74 2.06
CA ASN A 247 -12.37 -12.29 3.39
C ASN A 247 -11.42 -13.49 3.55
N HIS A 248 -10.30 -13.30 4.23
CA HIS A 248 -9.30 -14.35 4.42
C HIS A 248 -9.68 -15.24 5.62
N VAL A 249 -10.76 -16.00 5.48
CA VAL A 249 -11.31 -16.82 6.56
C VAL A 249 -10.35 -17.92 6.99
N GLY A 250 -10.25 -18.13 8.31
CA GLY A 250 -9.48 -19.22 8.90
C GLY A 250 -10.25 -20.54 8.81
N ASP A 251 -10.18 -21.19 7.65
CA ASP A 251 -10.96 -22.38 7.31
C ASP A 251 -10.11 -23.64 7.06
N TRP A 252 -8.80 -23.61 7.39
CA TRP A 252 -7.87 -24.72 7.15
C TRP A 252 -7.04 -25.17 8.36
N GLY A 253 -7.37 -24.69 9.55
CA GLY A 253 -6.62 -25.00 10.77
C GLY A 253 -6.81 -26.43 11.32
N THR A 254 -5.94 -26.83 12.24
CA THR A 254 -5.96 -28.18 12.86
C THR A 254 -7.23 -28.46 13.68
N GLN A 255 -7.98 -27.42 14.07
CA GLN A 255 -9.26 -27.53 14.76
C GLN A 255 -10.30 -28.34 13.97
N PHE A 256 -10.21 -28.39 12.63
CA PHE A 256 -11.16 -29.15 11.84
C PHE A 256 -11.08 -30.66 12.07
N GLY A 257 -9.93 -31.18 12.50
CA GLY A 257 -9.78 -32.59 12.84
C GLY A 257 -10.72 -33.03 13.96
N MET A 258 -10.75 -32.27 15.06
CA MET A 258 -11.63 -32.58 16.19
C MET A 258 -13.11 -32.31 15.85
N LEU A 259 -13.40 -31.29 15.05
CA LEU A 259 -14.77 -30.99 14.63
C LEU A 259 -15.33 -32.10 13.72
N ILE A 260 -14.55 -32.60 12.77
CA ILE A 260 -14.97 -33.70 11.89
C ILE A 260 -15.13 -35.00 12.68
N ALA A 261 -14.18 -35.33 13.56
CA ALA A 261 -14.29 -36.51 14.42
C ALA A 261 -15.55 -36.44 15.31
N HIS A 262 -15.84 -35.26 15.86
CA HIS A 262 -17.04 -35.06 16.65
C HIS A 262 -18.33 -35.15 15.83
N LEU A 263 -18.32 -34.62 14.60
CA LEU A 263 -19.44 -34.69 13.66
C LEU A 263 -19.79 -36.14 13.32
N GLN A 264 -18.78 -36.96 13.06
CA GLN A 264 -18.94 -38.38 12.73
C GLN A 264 -19.58 -39.17 13.87
N ASP A 265 -19.26 -38.83 15.12
CA ASP A 265 -19.84 -39.50 16.29
C ASP A 265 -21.27 -39.01 16.59
N ARG A 266 -21.50 -37.70 16.51
CA ARG A 266 -22.78 -37.08 16.89
C ARG A 266 -23.86 -37.27 15.82
N PHE A 267 -23.47 -37.25 14.55
CA PHE A 267 -24.36 -37.37 13.41
C PHE A 267 -23.80 -38.39 12.40
N PRO A 268 -23.87 -39.70 12.66
CA PRO A 268 -23.30 -40.72 11.76
C PRO A 268 -23.87 -40.69 10.34
N ASP A 269 -25.08 -40.14 10.18
CA ASP A 269 -25.84 -39.96 8.94
C ASP A 269 -25.67 -38.58 8.29
N TYR A 270 -24.69 -37.77 8.71
CA TYR A 270 -24.39 -36.43 8.15
C TYR A 270 -24.22 -36.40 6.62
N ARG A 271 -23.92 -37.56 6.01
CA ARG A 271 -23.77 -37.74 4.56
C ARG A 271 -25.10 -37.76 3.82
N GLN A 272 -26.17 -38.18 4.49
CA GLN A 272 -27.51 -38.34 3.91
C GLN A 272 -28.44 -37.20 4.31
N LYS A 273 -28.24 -36.65 5.52
CA LYS A 273 -29.04 -35.55 6.05
C LYS A 273 -28.14 -34.45 6.54
N SER A 274 -28.51 -33.20 6.22
CA SER A 274 -27.82 -32.05 6.78
C SER A 274 -27.93 -32.09 8.30
N PRO A 275 -26.81 -32.10 9.03
CA PRO A 275 -26.84 -32.17 10.48
C PRO A 275 -27.46 -30.89 11.05
N PRO A 276 -28.34 -30.96 12.07
CA PRO A 276 -28.90 -29.80 12.74
C PRO A 276 -27.87 -29.22 13.73
N ILE A 277 -26.75 -28.72 13.20
CA ILE A 277 -25.75 -28.02 13.99
C ILE A 277 -26.35 -26.65 14.32
N GLY A 278 -26.82 -26.49 15.56
CA GLY A 278 -27.40 -25.25 16.06
C GLY A 278 -26.30 -24.22 16.33
N ASP A 279 -25.78 -24.24 17.55
CA ASP A 279 -24.66 -23.38 17.94
C ASP A 279 -23.32 -24.08 17.66
N LEU A 280 -22.56 -23.49 16.73
CA LEU A 280 -21.25 -24.01 16.34
C LEU A 280 -20.20 -23.82 17.45
N GLN A 281 -20.38 -22.86 18.36
CA GLN A 281 -19.50 -22.66 19.51
C GLN A 281 -19.65 -23.78 20.54
N ASP A 282 -20.88 -24.20 20.82
CA ASP A 282 -21.11 -25.33 21.71
C ASP A 282 -20.57 -26.62 21.10
N PHE A 283 -20.78 -26.82 19.80
CA PHE A 283 -20.19 -27.94 19.06
C PHE A 283 -18.65 -27.92 19.13
N TYR A 284 -18.03 -26.74 19.01
CA TYR A 284 -16.58 -26.58 19.19
C TYR A 284 -16.14 -26.92 20.62
N LYS A 285 -16.79 -26.37 21.65
CA LYS A 285 -16.48 -26.62 23.08
C LYS A 285 -16.61 -28.11 23.42
N GLU A 286 -17.66 -28.78 22.95
CA GLU A 286 -17.85 -30.22 23.10
C GLU A 286 -16.70 -31.00 22.45
N SER A 287 -16.35 -30.68 21.20
CA SER A 287 -15.24 -31.34 20.51
C SER A 287 -13.89 -31.10 21.19
N LYS A 288 -13.67 -29.90 21.72
CA LYS A 288 -12.43 -29.53 22.42
C LYS A 288 -12.29 -30.26 23.75
N LYS A 289 -13.37 -30.36 24.52
CA LYS A 289 -13.40 -31.17 25.74
C LYS A 289 -13.04 -32.63 25.47
N ARG A 290 -13.63 -33.22 24.42
CA ARG A 290 -13.29 -34.60 24.00
C ARG A 290 -11.84 -34.73 23.54
N PHE A 291 -11.30 -33.71 22.86
CA PHE A 291 -9.90 -33.69 22.44
C PHE A 291 -8.92 -33.69 23.61
N ASP A 292 -9.27 -33.02 24.70
CA ASP A 292 -8.42 -32.93 25.89
C ASP A 292 -8.59 -34.16 26.82
N ASP A 293 -9.80 -34.70 26.94
CA ASP A 293 -10.14 -35.77 27.89
C ASP A 293 -9.99 -37.21 27.32
N ASP A 294 -10.11 -37.41 26.00
CA ASP A 294 -10.14 -38.74 25.36
C ASP A 294 -8.95 -38.95 24.40
N PRO A 295 -7.94 -39.76 24.79
CA PRO A 295 -6.77 -40.05 23.96
C PRO A 295 -7.09 -40.71 22.61
N GLU A 296 -8.12 -41.56 22.56
CA GLU A 296 -8.53 -42.22 21.31
C GLU A 296 -9.22 -41.22 20.37
N PHE A 297 -10.05 -40.33 20.91
CA PHE A 297 -10.61 -39.22 20.14
C PHE A 297 -9.52 -38.28 19.63
N LYS A 298 -8.53 -37.96 20.46
CA LYS A 298 -7.39 -37.13 20.04
C LYS A 298 -6.62 -37.74 18.86
N LYS A 299 -6.35 -39.05 18.90
CA LYS A 299 -5.72 -39.77 17.78
C LYS A 299 -6.58 -39.75 16.52
N ARG A 300 -7.89 -39.94 16.64
CA ARG A 300 -8.83 -39.82 15.51
C ARG A 300 -8.88 -38.41 14.95
N ALA A 301 -8.87 -37.38 15.80
CA ALA A 301 -8.86 -35.97 15.37
C ALA A 301 -7.64 -35.65 14.51
N TYR A 302 -6.44 -36.07 14.91
CA TYR A 302 -5.24 -35.93 14.08
C TYR A 302 -5.35 -36.69 12.75
N SER A 303 -5.87 -37.92 12.76
CA SER A 303 -6.12 -38.67 11.54
C SER A 303 -7.11 -37.95 10.61
N CYS A 304 -8.15 -37.31 11.15
CA CYS A 304 -9.10 -36.54 10.37
C CYS A 304 -8.46 -35.34 9.67
N VAL A 305 -7.50 -34.64 10.31
CA VAL A 305 -6.75 -33.55 9.67
C VAL A 305 -5.98 -34.06 8.46
N VAL A 306 -5.23 -35.17 8.62
CA VAL A 306 -4.44 -35.76 7.53
C VAL A 306 -5.34 -36.15 6.36
N LYS A 307 -6.49 -36.78 6.63
CA LYS A 307 -7.44 -37.19 5.59
C LYS A 307 -8.14 -36.01 4.91
N LEU A 308 -8.39 -34.93 5.65
CA LEU A 308 -8.90 -33.67 5.08
C LEU A 308 -7.86 -33.06 4.12
N GLN A 309 -6.60 -32.98 4.54
CA GLN A 309 -5.50 -32.47 3.71
C GLN A 309 -5.24 -33.35 2.48
N ALA A 310 -5.44 -34.67 2.60
CA ALA A 310 -5.41 -35.61 1.48
C ALA A 310 -6.63 -35.51 0.53
N HIS A 311 -7.54 -34.56 0.76
CA HIS A 311 -8.74 -34.34 -0.04
C HIS A 311 -9.67 -35.57 -0.11
N GLU A 312 -9.73 -36.37 0.95
CA GLU A 312 -10.66 -37.49 0.97
C GLU A 312 -12.12 -36.99 0.90
N PRO A 313 -12.95 -37.48 -0.06
CA PRO A 313 -14.28 -36.91 -0.32
C PRO A 313 -15.20 -36.84 0.91
N ASN A 314 -15.15 -37.86 1.78
CA ASN A 314 -15.98 -37.91 2.98
C ASN A 314 -15.59 -36.82 4.00
N TYR A 315 -14.30 -36.53 4.12
CA TYR A 315 -13.78 -35.53 5.06
C TYR A 315 -13.99 -34.11 4.53
N LEU A 316 -13.86 -33.92 3.22
CA LEU A 316 -14.22 -32.66 2.55
C LEU A 316 -15.72 -32.36 2.67
N GLN A 317 -16.59 -33.37 2.56
CA GLN A 317 -18.03 -33.18 2.76
C GLN A 317 -18.33 -32.73 4.20
N ALA A 318 -17.72 -33.37 5.20
CA ALA A 318 -17.86 -32.97 6.60
C ALA A 318 -17.35 -31.53 6.85
N TRP A 319 -16.19 -31.19 6.29
CA TRP A 319 -15.61 -29.84 6.37
C TRP A 319 -16.53 -28.78 5.74
N ASN A 320 -17.04 -29.03 4.53
CA ASN A 320 -17.94 -28.10 3.85
C ASN A 320 -19.21 -27.83 4.68
N LEU A 321 -19.81 -28.87 5.28
CA LEU A 321 -20.98 -28.69 6.15
C LEU A 321 -20.69 -27.80 7.36
N ILE A 322 -19.52 -27.97 7.99
CA ILE A 322 -19.09 -27.14 9.13
C ILE A 322 -18.85 -25.69 8.68
N CYS A 323 -18.18 -25.49 7.54
CA CYS A 323 -17.94 -24.16 6.98
C CYS A 323 -19.27 -23.47 6.61
N ASP A 324 -20.22 -24.18 6.00
CA ASP A 324 -21.51 -23.63 5.59
C ASP A 324 -22.35 -23.11 6.76
N VAL A 325 -22.26 -23.75 7.94
CA VAL A 325 -22.90 -23.25 9.16
C VAL A 325 -22.25 -21.94 9.60
N SER A 326 -20.91 -21.85 9.63
CA SER A 326 -20.22 -20.59 9.95
C SER A 326 -20.53 -19.48 8.94
N ARG A 327 -20.51 -19.80 7.64
CA ARG A 327 -20.82 -18.85 6.56
C ARG A 327 -22.19 -18.23 6.71
N LYS A 328 -23.21 -19.03 7.06
CA LYS A 328 -24.57 -18.53 7.30
C LYS A 328 -24.61 -17.54 8.46
N GLU A 329 -23.89 -17.79 9.55
CA GLU A 329 -23.84 -16.86 10.67
C GLU A 329 -23.07 -15.58 10.34
N PHE A 330 -21.92 -15.68 9.66
CA PHE A 330 -21.16 -14.51 9.21
C PHE A 330 -21.97 -13.66 8.23
N GLN A 331 -22.70 -14.30 7.32
CA GLN A 331 -23.53 -13.62 6.33
C GLN A 331 -24.63 -12.75 6.98
N LYS A 332 -25.26 -13.20 8.08
CA LYS A 332 -26.22 -12.36 8.84
C LYS A 332 -25.58 -11.07 9.33
N VAL A 333 -24.32 -11.13 9.77
CA VAL A 333 -23.57 -9.96 10.24
C VAL A 333 -23.25 -9.05 9.06
N TYR A 334 -22.75 -9.59 7.95
CA TYR A 334 -22.42 -8.80 6.76
C TYR A 334 -23.64 -8.12 6.15
N GLU A 335 -24.78 -8.81 6.04
CA GLU A 335 -26.04 -8.25 5.56
C GLU A 335 -26.52 -7.10 6.45
N ARG A 336 -26.47 -7.29 7.77
CA ARG A 336 -26.86 -6.26 8.74
C ARG A 336 -25.99 -5.00 8.63
N LEU A 337 -24.70 -5.16 8.32
CA LEU A 337 -23.75 -4.06 8.14
C LEU A 337 -23.75 -3.48 6.71
N GLY A 338 -24.45 -4.12 5.77
CA GLY A 338 -24.39 -3.76 4.35
C GLY A 338 -23.01 -3.96 3.72
N VAL A 339 -22.27 -4.97 4.17
CA VAL A 339 -20.91 -5.28 3.71
C VAL A 339 -20.98 -6.32 2.60
N THR A 340 -20.28 -6.07 1.49
CA THR A 340 -20.06 -7.05 0.43
C THR A 340 -18.59 -7.45 0.44
N ILE A 341 -18.32 -8.76 0.50
CA ILE A 341 -16.97 -9.30 0.58
C ILE A 341 -16.91 -10.70 -0.05
N THR A 342 -15.80 -11.04 -0.70
CA THR A 342 -15.60 -12.35 -1.33
C THR A 342 -14.79 -13.25 -0.42
N GLU A 343 -15.35 -14.42 -0.06
CA GLU A 343 -14.63 -15.44 0.71
C GLU A 343 -13.46 -16.04 -0.07
N ARG A 344 -12.27 -15.97 0.52
CA ARG A 344 -11.07 -16.66 0.03
C ARG A 344 -10.16 -17.02 1.23
N GLY A 345 -10.53 -18.10 1.91
CA GLY A 345 -9.84 -18.59 3.10
C GLY A 345 -8.49 -19.23 2.82
N GLU A 346 -7.85 -19.69 3.89
CA GLU A 346 -6.60 -20.45 3.87
C GLU A 346 -6.70 -21.71 2.98
N SER A 347 -7.87 -22.35 2.96
CA SER A 347 -8.14 -23.57 2.18
C SER A 347 -7.89 -23.39 0.69
N PHE A 348 -8.19 -22.21 0.14
CA PHE A 348 -7.97 -21.88 -1.27
C PHE A 348 -6.49 -21.99 -1.65
N TYR A 349 -5.59 -21.68 -0.72
CA TYR A 349 -4.16 -21.60 -0.97
C TYR A 349 -3.43 -22.93 -0.76
N GLN A 350 -4.10 -24.03 -0.38
CA GLN A 350 -3.43 -25.28 -0.01
C GLN A 350 -2.44 -25.79 -1.06
N LYS A 351 -2.87 -25.91 -2.32
CA LYS A 351 -2.00 -26.34 -3.42
C LYS A 351 -0.88 -25.33 -3.71
N LEU A 352 -1.16 -24.06 -3.49
CA LEU A 352 -0.20 -22.97 -3.67
C LEU A 352 0.86 -22.96 -2.57
N MET A 353 0.51 -23.40 -1.35
CA MET A 353 1.44 -23.60 -0.24
C MET A 353 2.45 -24.71 -0.54
N GLU A 354 2.01 -25.85 -1.08
CA GLU A 354 2.94 -26.91 -1.48
C GLU A 354 3.94 -26.41 -2.54
N ALA A 355 3.43 -25.71 -3.56
CA ALA A 355 4.26 -25.14 -4.62
C ALA A 355 5.26 -24.09 -4.10
N ILE A 356 4.86 -23.20 -3.18
CA ILE A 356 5.74 -22.15 -2.68
C ILE A 356 6.82 -22.71 -1.76
N VAL A 357 6.49 -23.69 -0.92
CA VAL A 357 7.48 -24.33 -0.03
C VAL A 357 8.57 -25.02 -0.86
N LYS A 358 8.18 -25.78 -1.89
CA LYS A 358 9.11 -26.45 -2.79
C LYS A 358 10.01 -25.45 -3.50
N GLU A 359 9.45 -24.35 -4.02
CA GLU A 359 10.21 -23.31 -4.70
C GLU A 359 11.21 -22.60 -3.76
N LEU A 360 10.80 -22.28 -2.54
CA LEU A 360 11.67 -21.65 -1.55
C LEU A 360 12.83 -22.57 -1.13
N GLU A 361 12.57 -23.87 -1.03
CA GLU A 361 13.58 -24.89 -0.74
C GLU A 361 14.58 -25.04 -1.90
N GLU A 362 14.09 -25.17 -3.14
CA GLU A 362 14.93 -25.29 -4.34
C GLU A 362 15.83 -24.06 -4.56
N LYS A 363 15.35 -22.87 -4.18
CA LYS A 363 16.11 -21.62 -4.26
C LYS A 363 17.03 -21.37 -3.05
N GLY A 364 17.03 -22.25 -2.04
CA GLY A 364 17.89 -22.15 -0.87
C GLY A 364 17.52 -21.00 0.08
N PHE A 365 16.23 -20.64 0.16
CA PHE A 365 15.74 -19.61 1.09
C PHE A 365 15.36 -20.14 2.47
N LEU A 366 15.12 -21.45 2.59
CA LEU A 366 14.70 -22.10 3.83
C LEU A 366 15.92 -22.66 4.59
N GLU A 367 15.90 -22.48 5.91
CA GLU A 367 16.88 -23.04 6.84
C GLU A 367 16.19 -24.06 7.76
N GLU A 368 16.89 -25.12 8.13
CA GLU A 368 16.39 -26.07 9.13
C GLU A 368 16.72 -25.60 10.54
N ASP A 369 15.69 -25.53 11.39
CA ASP A 369 15.79 -25.16 12.80
C ASP A 369 14.90 -26.10 13.64
N GLU A 370 15.52 -26.97 14.43
CA GLU A 370 14.81 -27.95 15.29
C GLU A 370 13.78 -28.81 14.54
N GLY A 371 14.10 -29.18 13.30
CA GLY A 371 13.21 -29.95 12.41
C GLY A 371 12.12 -29.12 11.73
N ARG A 372 12.02 -27.81 12.01
CA ARG A 372 11.18 -26.85 11.28
C ARG A 372 11.95 -26.28 10.09
N LYS A 373 11.22 -25.85 9.06
CA LYS A 373 11.78 -25.04 7.97
C LYS A 373 11.42 -23.58 8.20
N ILE A 374 12.42 -22.74 8.42
CA ILE A 374 12.26 -21.33 8.70
C ILE A 374 12.80 -20.46 7.55
N MET A 375 12.27 -19.24 7.42
CA MET A 375 12.73 -18.26 6.43
C MET A 375 12.99 -16.92 7.10
N TRP A 376 14.20 -16.42 6.91
CA TRP A 376 14.59 -15.08 7.38
C TRP A 376 14.26 -14.02 6.33
N GLY A 377 13.67 -12.90 6.76
CA GLY A 377 13.51 -11.72 5.89
C GLY A 377 14.86 -11.09 5.58
N GLU A 378 15.71 -10.99 6.60
CA GLU A 378 17.12 -10.65 6.51
C GLU A 378 17.90 -11.61 7.41
N ALA A 379 19.00 -12.17 6.90
CA ALA A 379 19.71 -13.25 7.57
C ALA A 379 20.14 -12.86 9.00
N GLY A 380 19.65 -13.61 10.00
CA GLY A 380 19.97 -13.40 11.41
C GLY A 380 19.37 -12.15 12.06
N VAL A 381 18.43 -11.46 11.40
CA VAL A 381 17.80 -10.24 11.92
C VAL A 381 16.30 -10.45 12.13
N GLY A 382 15.84 -10.26 13.36
CA GLY A 382 14.42 -10.30 13.70
C GLY A 382 13.90 -11.71 14.04
N ILE A 383 12.63 -11.96 13.72
CA ILE A 383 11.96 -13.24 13.97
C ILE A 383 11.74 -13.90 12.61
N PRO A 384 12.23 -15.14 12.38
CA PRO A 384 12.02 -15.82 11.12
C PRO A 384 10.58 -16.32 11.00
N LEU A 385 10.09 -16.44 9.78
CA LEU A 385 8.83 -17.10 9.49
C LEU A 385 9.01 -18.62 9.62
N THR A 386 8.06 -19.31 10.23
CA THR A 386 8.05 -20.77 10.27
C THR A 386 7.20 -21.30 9.12
N ILE A 387 7.85 -21.62 7.99
CA ILE A 387 7.19 -22.05 6.75
C ILE A 387 6.70 -23.50 6.82
N VAL A 388 7.42 -24.38 7.53
CA VAL A 388 6.98 -25.77 7.78
C VAL A 388 7.31 -26.16 9.21
N LYS A 389 6.35 -26.77 9.91
CA LYS A 389 6.55 -27.33 11.26
C LYS A 389 7.36 -28.62 11.22
N SER A 390 7.80 -29.09 12.38
CA SER A 390 8.53 -30.36 12.54
C SER A 390 7.72 -31.60 12.15
N ASP A 391 6.39 -31.51 12.17
CA ASP A 391 5.48 -32.56 11.71
C ASP A 391 5.17 -32.49 10.20
N GLY A 392 5.83 -31.59 9.46
CA GLY A 392 5.60 -31.36 8.04
C GLY A 392 4.37 -30.49 7.72
N GLY A 393 3.61 -30.06 8.74
CA GLY A 393 2.42 -29.23 8.56
C GLY A 393 2.74 -27.78 8.22
N PHE A 394 1.91 -27.16 7.38
CA PHE A 394 1.94 -25.73 7.09
C PHE A 394 1.41 -24.88 8.26
N THR A 395 1.76 -23.60 8.24
CA THR A 395 1.41 -22.58 9.24
C THR A 395 0.69 -21.42 8.57
N TYR A 396 0.31 -20.41 9.37
CA TYR A 396 -0.20 -19.14 8.87
C TYR A 396 0.85 -18.37 8.05
N ASP A 397 2.15 -18.53 8.36
CA ASP A 397 3.23 -17.95 7.56
C ASP A 397 3.23 -18.52 6.13
N THR A 398 3.00 -19.83 6.01
CA THR A 398 2.91 -20.51 4.72
C THR A 398 1.72 -20.02 3.91
N SER A 399 0.54 -19.91 4.54
CA SER A 399 -0.69 -19.48 3.86
C SER A 399 -0.58 -18.03 3.42
N ASP A 400 -0.05 -17.14 4.25
CA ASP A 400 0.14 -15.73 3.91
C ASP A 400 1.19 -15.54 2.80
N MET A 401 2.27 -16.33 2.81
CA MET A 401 3.27 -16.31 1.74
C MET A 401 2.69 -16.78 0.41
N ALA A 402 1.86 -17.84 0.42
CA ALA A 402 1.14 -18.28 -0.77
C ALA A 402 0.10 -17.25 -1.22
N ALA A 403 -0.58 -16.60 -0.28
CA ALA A 403 -1.60 -15.61 -0.54
C ALA A 403 -1.02 -14.35 -1.18
N ILE A 404 0.06 -13.78 -0.64
CA ILE A 404 0.68 -12.58 -1.23
C ILE A 404 1.18 -12.85 -2.66
N ARG A 405 1.74 -14.03 -2.93
CA ARG A 405 2.14 -14.41 -4.29
C ARG A 405 0.94 -14.41 -5.24
N HIS A 406 -0.13 -15.10 -4.86
CA HIS A 406 -1.35 -15.17 -5.67
C HIS A 406 -1.97 -13.78 -5.91
N ARG A 407 -2.01 -12.92 -4.89
CA ARG A 407 -2.54 -11.56 -4.98
C ARG A 407 -1.76 -10.68 -5.95
N LEU A 408 -0.45 -10.89 -6.05
CA LEU A 408 0.42 -10.14 -6.95
C LEU A 408 0.44 -10.71 -8.38
N GLU A 409 0.48 -12.03 -8.53
CA GLU A 409 0.65 -12.70 -9.83
C GLU A 409 -0.68 -12.91 -10.57
N GLU A 410 -1.70 -13.41 -9.86
CA GLU A 410 -2.99 -13.78 -10.45
C GLU A 410 -4.00 -12.64 -10.37
N ASP A 411 -4.21 -12.06 -9.18
CA ASP A 411 -5.13 -10.91 -9.04
C ASP A 411 -4.54 -9.63 -9.65
N LYS A 412 -3.22 -9.61 -9.90
CA LYS A 412 -2.45 -8.48 -10.46
C LYS A 412 -2.69 -7.21 -9.66
N ALA A 413 -2.63 -7.30 -8.34
CA ALA A 413 -2.82 -6.16 -7.46
C ALA A 413 -1.62 -5.20 -7.53
N ASP A 414 -1.89 -3.92 -7.81
CA ASP A 414 -0.88 -2.86 -7.71
C ASP A 414 -0.68 -2.44 -6.24
N TRP A 415 -1.71 -2.65 -5.42
CA TRP A 415 -1.76 -2.28 -4.02
C TRP A 415 -2.49 -3.35 -3.20
N ILE A 416 -1.88 -3.85 -2.13
CA ILE A 416 -2.50 -4.76 -1.17
C ILE A 416 -2.59 -4.08 0.20
N ILE A 417 -3.75 -4.11 0.82
CA ILE A 417 -4.01 -3.54 2.14
C ILE A 417 -4.46 -4.67 3.07
N TYR A 418 -3.71 -4.89 4.15
CA TYR A 418 -4.04 -5.85 5.20
C TYR A 418 -4.64 -5.11 6.40
N ILE A 419 -5.85 -5.48 6.82
CA ILE A 419 -6.57 -4.79 7.92
C ILE A 419 -6.76 -5.76 9.07
N THR A 420 -5.81 -5.78 9.98
CA THR A 420 -5.78 -6.69 11.14
C THR A 420 -5.43 -5.95 12.42
N ASP A 421 -5.45 -6.66 13.55
CA ASP A 421 -5.01 -6.10 14.82
C ASP A 421 -3.54 -5.61 14.76
N ALA A 422 -3.24 -4.51 15.46
CA ALA A 422 -1.91 -3.91 15.47
C ALA A 422 -0.81 -4.86 15.97
N GLY A 423 -1.16 -5.87 16.78
CA GLY A 423 -0.23 -6.91 17.24
C GLY A 423 0.34 -7.78 16.12
N GLN A 424 -0.29 -7.80 14.95
CA GLN A 424 0.21 -8.54 13.78
C GLN A 424 1.13 -7.72 12.87
N ALA A 425 1.43 -6.46 13.20
CA ALA A 425 2.27 -5.60 12.37
C ALA A 425 3.65 -6.22 12.11
N THR A 426 4.27 -6.80 13.15
CA THR A 426 5.58 -7.48 13.03
C THR A 426 5.53 -8.65 12.07
N HIS A 427 4.44 -9.43 12.08
CA HIS A 427 4.23 -10.55 11.17
C HIS A 427 4.22 -10.08 9.71
N PHE A 428 3.38 -9.09 9.37
CA PHE A 428 3.29 -8.58 8.00
C PHE A 428 4.59 -7.94 7.52
N GLU A 429 5.30 -7.25 8.40
CA GLU A 429 6.62 -6.69 8.06
C GLU A 429 7.62 -7.80 7.72
N MET A 430 7.65 -8.90 8.49
CA MET A 430 8.51 -10.06 8.20
C MET A 430 8.07 -10.80 6.94
N LEU A 431 6.76 -10.96 6.73
CA LEU A 431 6.18 -11.52 5.50
C LEU A 431 6.66 -10.76 4.27
N TRP A 432 6.59 -9.43 4.29
CA TRP A 432 7.00 -8.61 3.15
C TRP A 432 8.50 -8.68 2.90
N LYS A 433 9.34 -8.64 3.95
CA LYS A 433 10.79 -8.82 3.79
C LYS A 433 11.14 -10.18 3.19
N CYS A 434 10.49 -11.25 3.66
CA CYS A 434 10.67 -12.58 3.09
C CYS A 434 10.20 -12.63 1.62
N ALA A 435 9.05 -12.04 1.31
CA ALA A 435 8.53 -11.98 -0.06
C ALA A 435 9.41 -11.14 -1.00
N GLU A 436 10.03 -10.07 -0.50
CA GLU A 436 11.02 -9.27 -1.24
C GLU A 436 12.29 -10.08 -1.52
N ARG A 437 12.81 -10.77 -0.49
CA ARG A 437 13.97 -11.66 -0.62
C ARG A 437 13.72 -12.79 -1.62
N ALA A 438 12.52 -13.36 -1.63
CA ALA A 438 12.12 -14.39 -2.59
C ALA A 438 11.85 -13.87 -4.01
N GLY A 439 11.86 -12.54 -4.22
CA GLY A 439 11.58 -11.90 -5.51
C GLY A 439 10.09 -11.85 -5.88
N ILE A 440 9.20 -12.16 -4.94
CA ILE A 440 7.74 -12.14 -5.12
C ILE A 440 7.21 -10.71 -5.02
N LEU A 441 7.67 -9.96 -4.00
CA LEU A 441 7.27 -8.58 -3.77
C LEU A 441 8.32 -7.61 -4.32
N ASN A 442 7.88 -6.62 -5.10
CA ASN A 442 8.74 -5.55 -5.61
C ASN A 442 8.17 -4.19 -5.21
N ARG A 443 8.77 -3.55 -4.19
CA ARG A 443 8.32 -2.25 -3.66
C ARG A 443 8.35 -1.09 -4.65
N LYS A 444 9.05 -1.22 -5.79
CA LYS A 444 9.03 -0.21 -6.87
C LYS A 444 7.79 -0.32 -7.75
N LYS A 445 7.14 -1.48 -7.78
CA LYS A 445 5.95 -1.77 -8.59
C LYS A 445 4.70 -1.90 -7.74
N HIS A 446 4.79 -2.61 -6.63
CA HIS A 446 3.70 -2.97 -5.75
C HIS A 446 3.76 -2.16 -4.47
N ARG A 447 2.60 -1.70 -4.00
CA ARG A 447 2.42 -1.11 -2.68
C ARG A 447 1.79 -2.15 -1.77
N VAL A 448 2.32 -2.34 -0.56
CA VAL A 448 1.65 -3.15 0.46
C VAL A 448 1.63 -2.38 1.77
N ASP A 449 0.46 -2.29 2.40
CA ASP A 449 0.23 -1.55 3.64
C ASP A 449 -0.50 -2.43 4.66
N HIS A 450 -0.20 -2.20 5.93
CA HIS A 450 -0.93 -2.75 7.07
C HIS A 450 -1.66 -1.62 7.78
N ILE A 451 -2.98 -1.74 7.87
CA ILE A 451 -3.82 -0.84 8.65
C ILE A 451 -4.14 -1.57 9.96
N GLY A 452 -3.24 -1.40 10.93
CA GLY A 452 -3.41 -1.90 12.28
C GLY A 452 -4.49 -1.12 13.05
N PHE A 453 -5.33 -1.84 13.79
CA PHE A 453 -6.24 -1.25 14.78
C PHE A 453 -5.94 -1.78 16.18
N GLY A 454 -6.21 -0.97 17.21
CA GLY A 454 -6.01 -1.38 18.60
C GLY A 454 -7.07 -2.37 19.11
N VAL A 455 -6.84 -2.92 20.29
CA VAL A 455 -7.81 -3.77 20.99
C VAL A 455 -9.11 -3.04 21.31
N VAL A 456 -10.21 -3.79 21.44
CA VAL A 456 -11.48 -3.27 21.94
C VAL A 456 -11.49 -3.46 23.44
N LEU A 457 -11.74 -2.38 24.17
CA LEU A 457 -11.83 -2.41 25.63
C LEU A 457 -13.29 -2.20 26.05
N GLY A 458 -13.71 -2.88 27.10
CA GLY A 458 -14.90 -2.54 27.86
C GLY A 458 -14.74 -1.20 28.58
N GLU A 459 -15.83 -0.72 29.18
CA GLU A 459 -15.82 0.52 29.96
C GLU A 459 -14.85 0.46 31.16
N ASP A 460 -14.55 -0.75 31.64
CA ASP A 460 -13.57 -1.03 32.69
C ASP A 460 -12.11 -0.99 32.22
N LYS A 461 -11.87 -0.63 30.95
CA LYS A 461 -10.57 -0.59 30.28
C LYS A 461 -9.89 -1.96 30.17
N LYS A 462 -10.64 -3.06 30.23
CA LYS A 462 -10.13 -4.42 29.98
C LYS A 462 -10.65 -4.95 28.65
N SER A 463 -9.83 -5.80 28.02
CA SER A 463 -10.13 -6.42 26.72
C SER A 463 -10.96 -7.67 26.88
#